data_AF-A0A7Y1UUH0-F1
#
_entry.id   AF-A0A7Y1UUH0-F1
#
_cell.length_a   1.000
_cell.length_b   1.000
_cell.length_c   1.000
_cell.angle_alpha   90.00
_cell.angle_beta   90.00
_cell.angle_gamma   90.00
#
_symmetry.space_group_name_H-M   'P 1'
#
loop_
_entity.id
_entity.type
_entity.pdbx_description
1 polymer ?
#
loop_
_entity_poly.entity_id
_entity_poly.type
_entity_poly.pdbx_seq_one_letter_code
_entity_poly.pdbx_strand_id
1 'polypeptide(L)'
;MELGGSPELSPFSEAYGFETSVFVRSLAELTEVSKKQPFTNEELAASERRIQISFMQAAPGKRAISDVLALVPPDERVVFSGREWFWLPLRGISDSQLPVAAIERLVGPMTVRTAGTVKRMVDKFP
;
A
#
# COMPACT_ATOMS: atom_id res chain seq x y z
N MET A 1 -23.51 10.43 35.60
CA MET A 1 -22.17 9.85 35.32
C MET A 1 -22.46 8.59 34.52
N GLU A 2 -22.60 8.75 33.20
CA GLU A 2 -22.93 7.63 32.32
C GLU A 2 -21.67 6.81 32.06
N LEU A 3 -21.84 5.50 32.22
CA LEU A 3 -20.85 4.47 31.96
C LEU A 3 -20.63 4.43 30.43
N GLY A 4 -19.54 5.04 29.97
CA GLY A 4 -19.15 5.03 28.56
C GLY A 4 -18.84 3.60 28.12
N GLY A 5 -19.63 3.09 27.17
CA GLY A 5 -19.69 1.69 26.77
C GLY A 5 -18.34 1.08 26.40
N SER A 6 -18.24 -0.23 26.62
CA SER A 6 -17.14 -1.07 26.12
C SER A 6 -16.85 -0.75 24.65
N PRO A 7 -15.58 -0.67 24.23
CA PRO A 7 -15.26 -0.47 22.83
C PRO A 7 -15.86 -1.63 22.04
N GLU A 8 -16.80 -1.31 21.15
CA GLU A 8 -17.44 -2.29 20.28
C GLU A 8 -16.35 -2.89 19.38
N LEU A 9 -16.09 -4.19 19.54
CA LEU A 9 -15.10 -4.90 18.73
C LEU A 9 -15.54 -4.84 17.26
N SER A 10 -14.58 -4.69 16.35
CA SER A 10 -14.92 -4.75 14.93
C SER A 10 -15.51 -6.12 14.58
N PRO A 11 -16.45 -6.24 13.61
CA PRO A 11 -17.00 -7.55 13.20
C PRO A 11 -15.91 -8.55 12.78
N PHE A 12 -14.74 -8.08 12.35
CA PHE A 12 -13.59 -8.90 12.05
C PHE A 12 -12.88 -9.41 13.31
N SER A 13 -12.76 -8.57 14.34
CA SER A 13 -12.18 -8.97 15.62
C SER A 13 -13.02 -10.03 16.32
N GLU A 14 -14.35 -9.87 16.32
CA GLU A 14 -15.27 -10.88 16.86
C GLU A 14 -15.16 -12.22 16.10
N ALA A 15 -15.13 -12.17 14.77
CA ALA A 15 -15.10 -13.37 13.95
C ALA A 15 -13.74 -14.09 13.93
N TYR A 16 -12.63 -13.35 14.00
CA TYR A 16 -11.28 -13.88 13.77
C TYR A 16 -10.36 -13.82 15.00
N GLY A 17 -10.78 -13.19 16.09
CA GLY A 17 -10.04 -13.14 17.35
C GLY A 17 -8.84 -12.19 17.36
N PHE A 18 -8.74 -11.27 16.39
CA PHE A 18 -7.72 -10.22 16.37
C PHE A 18 -8.22 -8.95 15.70
N GLU A 19 -7.79 -7.80 16.23
CA GLU A 19 -8.04 -6.51 15.59
C GLU A 19 -7.22 -6.36 14.32
N THR A 20 -7.88 -5.95 13.24
CA THR A 20 -7.22 -5.65 11.97
C THR A 20 -7.90 -4.50 11.27
N SER A 21 -7.09 -3.64 10.65
CA SER A 21 -7.62 -2.62 9.75
C SER A 21 -8.06 -3.28 8.44
N VAL A 22 -9.27 -2.96 7.98
CA VAL A 22 -9.82 -3.45 6.71
C VAL A 22 -10.20 -2.26 5.85
N PHE A 23 -9.84 -2.33 4.57
CA PHE A 23 -10.20 -1.33 3.58
C PHE A 23 -10.93 -1.99 2.42
N VAL A 24 -12.04 -1.40 2.01
CA VAL A 24 -12.75 -1.82 0.79
C VAL A 24 -12.32 -0.92 -0.37
N ARG A 25 -12.15 -1.53 -1.54
CA ARG A 25 -11.96 -0.86 -2.83
C ARG A 25 -12.96 -1.42 -3.81
N SER A 26 -13.63 -0.52 -4.53
CA SER A 26 -14.49 -0.88 -5.64
C SER A 26 -13.67 -1.44 -6.80
N LEU A 27 -14.33 -2.20 -7.68
CA LEU A 27 -13.72 -2.68 -8.91
C LEU A 27 -13.25 -1.52 -9.80
N ALA A 28 -14.00 -0.43 -9.86
CA ALA A 28 -13.62 0.77 -10.61
C ALA A 28 -12.31 1.38 -10.09
N GLU A 29 -12.17 1.53 -8.76
CA GLU A 29 -10.93 2.01 -8.15
C GLU A 29 -9.75 1.08 -8.44
N LEU A 30 -9.93 -0.24 -8.30
CA LEU A 30 -8.87 -1.21 -8.60
C LEU A 30 -8.49 -1.22 -10.08
N THR A 31 -9.46 -1.04 -10.98
CA THR A 31 -9.24 -0.94 -12.43
C THR A 31 -8.37 0.26 -12.73
N GLU A 32 -8.67 1.42 -12.17
CA GLU A 32 -7.87 2.62 -12.38
C GLU A 32 -6.47 2.49 -11.79
N VAL A 33 -6.32 1.89 -10.60
CA VAL A 33 -5.01 1.60 -10.03
C VAL A 33 -4.21 0.63 -10.90
N SER A 34 -4.84 -0.40 -11.47
CA SER A 34 -4.18 -1.42 -12.29
C SER A 34 -3.59 -0.90 -13.61
N LYS A 35 -4.11 0.22 -14.11
CA LYS A 35 -3.65 0.87 -15.35
C LYS A 35 -2.46 1.81 -15.10
N LYS A 36 -2.19 2.20 -13.85
CA LYS A 36 -1.12 3.13 -13.53
C LYS A 36 0.24 2.45 -13.69
N GLN A 37 1.13 3.11 -14.42
CA GLN A 37 2.56 2.76 -14.49
C GLN A 37 3.40 4.01 -14.21
N PRO A 38 3.70 4.31 -12.93
CA PRO A 38 4.42 5.54 -12.57
C PRO A 38 5.94 5.45 -12.79
N PHE A 39 6.46 4.28 -13.18
CA PHE A 39 7.88 4.05 -13.42
C PHE A 39 8.20 4.07 -14.91
N THR A 40 9.34 4.66 -15.24
CA THR A 40 9.88 4.69 -16.60
C THR A 40 10.33 3.30 -17.06
N ASN A 41 10.43 3.10 -18.37
CA ASN A 41 10.95 1.85 -18.93
C ASN A 41 12.39 1.55 -18.49
N GLU A 42 13.18 2.60 -18.23
CA GLU A 42 14.55 2.50 -17.73
C GLU A 42 14.58 1.96 -16.30
N GLU A 43 13.79 2.52 -15.38
CA GLU A 43 13.69 2.04 -14.00
C GLU A 43 13.19 0.58 -13.94
N LEU A 44 12.24 0.23 -14.81
CA LEU A 44 11.76 -1.14 -14.94
C LEU A 44 12.82 -2.08 -15.51
N ALA A 45 13.65 -1.63 -16.45
CA ALA A 45 14.76 -2.43 -16.97
C ALA A 45 15.88 -2.63 -15.93
N ALA A 46 16.04 -1.67 -15.02
CA ALA A 46 17.04 -1.72 -13.95
C ALA A 46 16.63 -2.59 -12.74
N SER A 47 15.42 -3.15 -12.71
CA SER A 47 14.88 -3.93 -11.59
C SER A 47 14.28 -5.26 -12.04
N GLU A 48 13.88 -6.10 -11.09
CA GLU A 48 13.12 -7.33 -11.38
C GLU A 48 11.65 -7.08 -11.79
N ARG A 49 11.23 -5.82 -11.98
CA ARG A 49 9.86 -5.44 -12.41
C ARG A 49 8.75 -5.93 -11.48
N ARG A 50 9.08 -6.21 -10.21
CA ARG A 50 8.12 -6.65 -9.19
C ARG A 50 7.49 -5.45 -8.47
N ILE A 51 6.70 -4.66 -9.20
CA ILE A 51 6.00 -3.50 -8.64
C ILE A 51 5.09 -3.96 -7.50
N GLN A 52 5.28 -3.33 -6.35
CA GLN A 52 4.38 -3.40 -5.21
C GLN A 52 3.45 -2.20 -5.25
N ILE A 53 2.18 -2.43 -4.94
CA ILE A 53 1.17 -1.40 -4.75
C ILE A 53 0.70 -1.57 -3.32
N SER A 54 0.82 -0.52 -2.52
CA SER A 54 0.17 -0.53 -1.20
C SER A 54 -0.99 0.44 -1.14
N PHE A 55 -2.07 -0.05 -0.56
CA PHE A 55 -3.32 0.66 -0.38
C PHE A 55 -3.36 1.20 1.05
N MET A 56 -3.61 2.50 1.18
CA MET A 56 -3.73 3.22 2.45
C MET A 56 -5.18 3.62 2.68
N GLN A 57 -5.58 3.86 3.93
CA GLN A 57 -6.95 4.30 4.24
C GLN A 57 -7.29 5.65 3.60
N ALA A 58 -6.36 6.61 3.69
CA ALA A 58 -6.47 7.97 3.19
C ALA A 58 -5.17 8.39 2.48
N ALA A 59 -5.24 9.47 1.71
CA ALA A 59 -4.05 10.01 1.06
C ALA A 59 -3.15 10.64 2.13
N PRO A 60 -1.85 10.29 2.20
CA PRO A 60 -0.96 10.88 3.18
C PRO A 60 -0.74 12.38 2.90
N GLY A 61 -0.55 13.15 3.96
CA GLY A 61 -0.23 14.57 3.85
C GLY A 61 1.17 14.79 3.25
N LYS A 62 1.41 15.98 2.68
CA LYS A 62 2.68 16.34 2.02
C LYS A 62 3.92 16.10 2.90
N ARG A 63 3.81 16.37 4.20
CA ARG A 63 4.89 16.12 5.16
C ARG A 63 5.20 14.63 5.30
N ALA A 64 4.19 13.80 5.52
CA ALA A 64 4.36 12.35 5.59
C ALA A 64 4.95 11.78 4.29
N ILE A 65 4.52 12.27 3.13
CA ILE A 65 5.12 11.90 1.84
C ILE A 65 6.61 12.24 1.81
N SER A 66 6.99 13.47 2.18
CA SER A 66 8.40 13.89 2.23
C SER A 66 9.23 13.04 3.18
N ASP A 67 8.69 12.75 4.37
CA ASP A 67 9.36 11.94 5.39
C ASP A 67 9.56 10.50 4.90
N VAL A 68 8.58 9.92 4.19
CA VAL A 68 8.73 8.59 3.57
C VAL A 68 9.78 8.61 2.45
N LEU A 69 9.76 9.61 1.57
CA LEU A 69 10.71 9.69 0.45
C LEU A 69 12.16 9.82 0.93
N ALA A 70 12.39 10.44 2.10
CA ALA A 70 13.71 10.50 2.73
C ALA A 70 14.22 9.14 3.26
N LEU A 71 13.33 8.16 3.42
CA LEU A 71 13.66 6.80 3.87
C LEU A 71 13.90 5.83 2.70
N VAL A 72 13.66 6.25 1.46
CA VAL A 72 13.77 5.38 0.28
C VAL A 72 15.23 5.13 -0.06
N PRO A 73 15.67 3.85 -0.13
CA PRO A 73 17.03 3.52 -0.58
C PRO A 73 17.32 4.07 -1.98
N PRO A 74 18.56 4.51 -2.27
CA PRO A 74 18.91 5.12 -3.56
C PRO A 74 18.66 4.24 -4.80
N ASP A 75 18.65 2.92 -4.62
CA ASP A 75 18.45 1.91 -5.66
C ASP A 75 16.98 1.47 -5.83
N GLU A 76 16.08 2.01 -5.01
CA GLU A 76 14.65 1.73 -5.07
C GLU A 76 13.85 2.96 -5.49
N ARG A 77 12.63 2.76 -5.96
CA ARG A 77 11.75 3.86 -6.39
C ARG A 77 10.40 3.77 -5.71
N VAL A 78 9.91 4.92 -5.27
CA VAL A 78 8.60 5.07 -4.63
C VAL A 78 7.86 6.25 -5.25
N VAL A 79 6.60 6.04 -5.62
CA VAL A 79 5.72 7.09 -6.15
C VAL A 79 4.36 7.03 -5.45
N PHE A 80 3.96 8.14 -4.84
CA PHE A 80 2.62 8.30 -4.27
C PHE A 80 1.60 8.69 -5.34
N SER A 81 0.41 8.11 -5.27
CA SER A 81 -0.71 8.41 -6.14
C SER A 81 -2.02 8.31 -5.35
N GLY A 82 -2.44 9.41 -4.73
CA GLY A 82 -3.66 9.44 -3.93
C GLY A 82 -3.56 8.55 -2.68
N ARG A 83 -4.41 7.51 -2.61
CA ARG A 83 -4.44 6.56 -1.49
C ARG A 83 -3.57 5.32 -1.74
N GLU A 84 -2.76 5.35 -2.77
CA GLU A 84 -1.85 4.28 -3.13
C GLU A 84 -0.43 4.84 -3.19
N TRP A 85 0.54 3.99 -2.86
CA TRP A 85 1.93 4.22 -3.23
C TRP A 85 2.44 3.01 -3.98
N PHE A 86 3.19 3.31 -5.03
CA PHE A 86 3.82 2.34 -5.90
C PHE A 86 5.27 2.27 -5.49
N TRP A 87 5.76 1.05 -5.35
CA TRP A 87 7.12 0.78 -4.93
C TRP A 87 7.75 -0.23 -5.87
N LEU A 88 8.89 0.15 -6.43
CA LEU A 88 9.72 -0.67 -7.30
C LEU A 88 11.02 -1.02 -6.55
N PRO A 89 11.05 -2.17 -5.86
CA PRO A 89 12.29 -2.69 -5.28
C PRO A 89 13.22 -3.18 -6.39
N LEU A 90 14.53 -3.09 -6.14
CA LEU A 90 15.54 -3.55 -7.09
C LEU A 90 15.44 -5.07 -7.34
N ARG A 91 15.44 -5.88 -6.26
CA ARG A 91 15.45 -7.37 -6.29
C ARG A 91 14.21 -8.00 -5.64
N GLY A 92 13.12 -7.23 -5.53
CA GLY A 92 11.91 -7.66 -4.84
C GLY A 92 11.87 -7.27 -3.36
N ILE A 93 10.71 -7.51 -2.73
CA ILE A 93 10.39 -7.03 -1.38
C ILE A 93 11.26 -7.65 -0.28
N SER A 94 11.68 -8.92 -0.44
CA SER A 94 12.45 -9.64 0.58
C SER A 94 13.89 -9.13 0.74
N ASP A 95 14.47 -8.59 -0.34
CA ASP A 95 15.83 -8.08 -0.35
C ASP A 95 15.89 -6.57 -0.05
N SER A 96 14.74 -5.92 0.03
CA SER A 96 14.66 -4.49 0.23
C SER A 96 15.11 -4.06 1.63
N GLN A 97 15.75 -2.89 1.68
CA GLN A 97 16.08 -2.19 2.93
C GLN A 97 15.06 -1.10 3.31
N LEU A 98 13.96 -0.99 2.57
CA LEU A 98 12.91 -0.01 2.84
C LEU A 98 12.27 -0.32 4.21
N PRO A 99 12.25 0.62 5.17
CA PRO A 99 11.77 0.36 6.53
C PRO A 99 10.23 0.41 6.59
N VAL A 100 9.57 -0.59 6.01
CA VAL A 100 8.10 -0.67 5.81
C VAL A 100 7.32 -0.37 7.10
N ALA A 101 7.75 -0.90 8.24
CA ALA A 101 7.09 -0.65 9.53
C ALA A 101 7.19 0.80 10.00
N ALA A 102 8.30 1.49 9.70
CA ALA A 102 8.45 2.92 10.00
C ALA A 102 7.57 3.76 9.07
N ILE A 103 7.49 3.38 7.80
CA ILE A 103 6.64 4.02 6.79
C ILE A 103 5.17 3.92 7.19
N GLU A 104 4.72 2.75 7.65
CA GLU A 104 3.34 2.55 8.12
C GLU A 104 2.96 3.51 9.25
N ARG A 105 3.91 3.84 10.14
CA ARG A 105 3.67 4.83 11.22
C ARG A 105 3.51 6.25 10.69
N LEU A 106 4.08 6.56 9.52
CA LEU A 106 3.98 7.88 8.89
C LEU A 106 2.70 8.04 8.08
N VAL A 107 2.26 6.99 7.38
CA VAL A 107 1.15 7.06 6.42
C VAL A 107 -0.14 6.38 6.92
N GLY A 108 -0.08 5.70 8.07
CA GLY A 108 -1.16 4.89 8.60
C GLY A 108 -1.14 3.45 8.05
N PRO A 109 -2.11 2.61 8.47
CA PRO A 109 -2.08 1.20 8.14
C PRO A 109 -2.21 0.98 6.63
N MET A 110 -1.45 0.00 6.12
CA MET A 110 -1.38 -0.25 4.68
C MET A 110 -1.46 -1.73 4.33
N THR A 111 -1.97 -2.02 3.14
CA THR A 111 -1.99 -3.39 2.59
C THR A 111 -1.19 -3.43 1.30
N VAL A 112 -0.10 -4.21 1.28
CA VAL A 112 0.77 -4.37 0.10
C VAL A 112 0.31 -5.56 -0.76
N ARG A 113 0.24 -5.37 -2.07
CA ARG A 113 0.02 -6.41 -3.08
C ARG A 113 0.90 -6.15 -4.30
N THR A 114 1.28 -7.20 -5.02
CA THR A 114 1.97 -7.02 -6.31
C THR A 114 1.01 -6.46 -7.36
N ALA A 115 1.52 -5.67 -8.30
CA ALA A 115 0.71 -5.16 -9.42
C ALA A 115 0.03 -6.30 -10.21
N GLY A 116 0.72 -7.43 -10.41
CA GLY A 116 0.14 -8.61 -11.03
C GLY A 116 -1.01 -9.24 -10.23
N THR A 117 -0.98 -9.16 -8.89
CA THR A 117 -2.10 -9.59 -8.04
C THR A 117 -3.29 -8.66 -8.20
N VAL A 118 -3.07 -7.35 -8.20
CA VAL A 118 -4.14 -6.36 -8.43
C VAL A 118 -4.78 -6.57 -9.80
N LYS A 119 -3.98 -6.82 -10.85
CA LYS A 119 -4.50 -7.16 -12.17
C LYS A 119 -5.40 -8.39 -12.13
N ARG A 120 -4.97 -9.49 -11.49
CA ARG A 120 -5.79 -10.70 -11.34
C ARG A 120 -7.08 -10.45 -10.55
N MET A 121 -7.07 -9.54 -9.57
CA MET A 121 -8.28 -9.16 -8.84
C MET A 121 -9.29 -8.45 -9.76
N VAL A 122 -8.81 -7.55 -10.63
CA VAL A 122 -9.66 -6.89 -11.64
C VAL A 122 -10.17 -7.90 -12.66
N ASP A 123 -9.29 -8.72 -13.23
CA ASP A 123 -9.64 -9.72 -14.26
C ASP A 123 -10.66 -10.76 -13.75
N LYS A 124 -10.75 -10.98 -12.43
CA LYS A 124 -11.70 -11.91 -11.81
C LYS A 124 -13.15 -11.41 -11.89
N PHE A 125 -13.37 -10.11 -11.94
CA PHE A 125 -14.70 -9.49 -11.91
C PHE A 125 -14.88 -8.61 -13.16
N PRO A 126 -15.39 -9.15 -14.27
CA PRO A 126 -15.61 -8.42 -15.52
C PRO A 126 -16.76 -7.42 -15.45
#